data_AF-A0A388KZ04-F1
#
_entry.id   AF-A0A388KZ04-F1
#
_cell.length_a   1.000
_cell.length_b   1.000
_cell.length_c   1.000
_cell.angle_alpha   90.00
_cell.angle_beta   90.00
_cell.angle_gamma   90.00
#
_symmetry.space_group_name_H-M   'P 1'
#
loop_
_entity.id
_entity.type
_entity.pdbx_description
1 polymer ?
#
loop_
_entity_poly.entity_id
_entity_poly.type
_entity_poly.pdbx_seq_one_letter_code
_entity_poly.pdbx_strand_id
1 'polypeptide(L)'
;MGKEKSHINIVVIGHVDSGKSTTTGHLIYKLGGIDKREAASFTSQVIIMNHPGQIGNGYAPVLDCHTCHIAVKFAELVVKIDRRTGKELEKEPKFLKNGDAGFVKMVPTKPMCVETFAQYPPLGRFAVRDMRQTVAVGVIKAVEKKEKEGKVTKAAMKKGGK
;
A
#
# COMPACT_ATOMS: atom_id res chain seq x y z
N MET A 1 -19.55 23.65 -21.03
CA MET A 1 -19.50 22.38 -21.79
C MET A 1 -18.32 21.56 -21.29
N GLY A 2 -18.57 20.59 -20.41
CA GLY A 2 -17.52 19.66 -19.95
C GLY A 2 -17.13 18.75 -21.10
N LYS A 3 -15.84 18.73 -21.48
CA LYS A 3 -15.31 17.82 -22.50
C LYS A 3 -15.70 16.39 -22.15
N GLU A 4 -16.44 15.75 -23.03
CA GLU A 4 -16.75 14.33 -22.96
C GLU A 4 -15.44 13.55 -22.93
N LYS A 5 -15.14 12.92 -21.80
CA LYS A 5 -13.93 12.09 -21.67
C LYS A 5 -14.21 10.76 -22.38
N SER A 6 -13.52 10.52 -23.48
CA SER A 6 -13.56 9.23 -24.20
C SER A 6 -13.22 8.09 -23.24
N HIS A 7 -14.18 7.17 -23.03
CA HIS A 7 -13.99 6.02 -22.17
C HIS A 7 -13.18 4.95 -22.91
N ILE A 8 -12.01 4.57 -22.39
CA ILE A 8 -11.13 3.56 -22.98
C ILE A 8 -10.96 2.42 -21.97
N ASN A 9 -11.28 1.20 -22.39
CA ASN A 9 -11.05 -0.01 -21.61
C ASN A 9 -9.71 -0.64 -22.05
N ILE A 10 -8.79 -0.88 -21.11
CA ILE A 10 -7.50 -1.53 -21.37
C ILE A 10 -7.47 -2.88 -20.64
N VAL A 11 -7.15 -3.96 -21.36
CA VAL A 11 -6.96 -5.31 -20.81
C VAL A 11 -5.52 -5.75 -21.03
N VAL A 12 -4.85 -6.21 -19.96
CA VAL A 12 -3.47 -6.73 -20.03
C VAL A 12 -3.49 -8.22 -19.67
N ILE A 13 -3.07 -9.07 -20.62
CA ILE A 13 -3.10 -10.54 -20.53
C ILE A 13 -1.68 -11.11 -20.51
N GLY A 14 -1.46 -12.20 -19.77
CA GLY A 14 -0.15 -12.84 -19.59
C GLY A 14 -0.11 -13.77 -18.37
N HIS A 15 0.99 -14.51 -18.19
CA HIS A 15 1.16 -15.46 -17.08
C HIS A 15 1.07 -14.76 -15.70
N VAL A 16 0.62 -15.47 -14.65
CA VAL A 16 0.32 -14.88 -13.33
C VAL A 16 1.51 -14.08 -12.77
N ASP A 17 2.73 -14.55 -13.01
CA ASP A 17 3.98 -13.93 -12.52
C ASP A 17 4.62 -12.92 -13.49
N SER A 18 4.04 -12.66 -14.66
CA SER A 18 4.62 -11.74 -15.66
C SER A 18 4.54 -10.26 -15.30
N GLY A 19 4.22 -9.90 -14.05
CA GLY A 19 4.21 -8.50 -13.61
C GLY A 19 3.21 -7.61 -14.35
N LYS A 20 2.08 -8.18 -14.79
CA LYS A 20 1.04 -7.47 -15.57
C LYS A 20 0.57 -6.20 -14.87
N SER A 21 0.21 -6.33 -13.60
CA SER A 21 -0.27 -5.25 -12.75
C SER A 21 0.80 -4.17 -12.52
N THR A 22 2.05 -4.57 -12.37
CA THR A 22 3.19 -3.66 -12.28
C THR A 22 3.38 -2.89 -13.58
N THR A 23 3.27 -3.56 -14.73
CA THR A 23 3.40 -2.95 -16.05
C THR A 23 2.25 -2.00 -16.33
N THR A 24 1.01 -2.40 -16.05
CA THR A 24 -0.19 -1.54 -16.19
C THR A 24 -0.10 -0.32 -15.29
N GLY A 25 0.24 -0.50 -14.01
CA GLY A 25 0.44 0.62 -13.08
C GLY A 25 1.56 1.55 -13.53
N HIS A 26 2.68 0.99 -14.01
CA HIS A 26 3.80 1.75 -14.54
C HIS A 26 3.47 2.49 -15.85
N LEU A 27 2.61 1.91 -16.69
CA LEU A 27 2.10 2.54 -17.91
C LEU A 27 1.19 3.73 -17.56
N ILE A 28 0.23 3.55 -16.67
CA ILE A 28 -0.67 4.62 -16.22
C ILE A 28 0.15 5.74 -15.55
N TYR A 29 1.20 5.37 -14.79
CA TYR A 29 2.19 6.31 -14.26
C TYR A 29 2.89 7.12 -15.36
N LYS A 30 3.45 6.45 -16.39
CA LYS A 30 4.12 7.11 -17.52
C LYS A 30 3.19 8.02 -18.33
N LEU A 31 1.90 7.66 -18.40
CA LEU A 31 0.88 8.42 -19.10
C LEU A 31 0.32 9.59 -18.26
N GLY A 32 0.82 9.80 -17.04
CA GLY A 32 0.38 10.88 -16.16
C GLY A 32 -1.03 10.67 -15.56
N GLY A 33 -1.58 9.46 -15.68
CA GLY A 33 -2.87 9.11 -15.08
C GLY A 33 -2.78 8.82 -13.57
N ILE A 34 -1.59 8.50 -13.07
CA ILE A 34 -1.26 8.34 -11.65
C ILE A 34 0.06 9.08 -11.40
N ASP A 35 0.08 9.93 -10.37
CA ASP A 35 1.27 10.70 -9.98
C ASP A 35 2.36 9.78 -9.38
N LYS A 36 3.62 10.23 -9.39
CA LYS A 36 4.86 9.50 -9.02
C LYS A 36 4.96 9.26 -7.51
N ARG A 37 3.99 8.58 -6.93
CA ARG A 37 3.76 8.56 -5.48
C ARG A 37 4.14 7.21 -4.88
N GLU A 38 5.40 6.82 -5.04
CA GLU A 38 5.96 5.68 -4.28
C GLU A 38 5.75 5.96 -2.79
N ALA A 39 5.10 5.06 -2.06
CA ALA A 39 4.95 5.22 -0.61
C ALA A 39 6.33 5.10 0.06
N ALA A 40 6.76 6.15 0.76
CA ALA A 40 7.92 6.11 1.64
C ALA A 40 7.62 5.27 2.87
N SER A 41 6.47 5.54 3.48
CA SER A 41 5.91 4.80 4.59
C SER A 41 4.39 5.00 4.59
N PHE A 42 3.65 4.18 5.32
CA PHE A 42 2.22 4.38 5.50
C PHE A 42 1.77 3.86 6.85
N THR A 43 0.80 4.56 7.45
CA THR A 43 0.21 4.19 8.73
C THR A 43 -1.12 3.50 8.47
N SER A 44 -1.24 2.30 9.02
CA SER A 44 -2.40 1.44 8.81
C SER A 44 -3.00 0.99 10.12
N GLN A 45 -4.33 0.90 10.14
CA GLN A 45 -5.05 0.17 11.17
C GLN A 45 -5.02 -1.32 10.79
N VAL A 46 -4.44 -2.16 11.64
CA VAL A 46 -4.36 -3.60 11.45
C VAL A 46 -5.12 -4.34 12.54
N ILE A 47 -5.68 -5.49 12.18
CA ILE A 47 -6.31 -6.43 13.10
C ILE A 47 -5.57 -7.75 12.94
N ILE A 48 -4.96 -8.22 14.03
CA ILE A 48 -4.24 -9.48 14.05
C ILE A 48 -5.25 -10.60 14.24
N MET A 49 -5.10 -11.63 13.41
CA MET A 49 -5.93 -12.81 13.41
C MET A 49 -5.01 -14.00 13.69
N ASN A 50 -4.86 -14.91 12.73
CA ASN A 50 -4.30 -16.25 12.90
C ASN A 50 -2.75 -16.29 13.00
N HIS A 51 -2.14 -15.44 13.82
CA HIS A 51 -0.70 -15.49 14.09
C HIS A 51 -0.42 -16.36 15.33
N PRO A 52 0.46 -17.38 15.24
CA PRO A 52 0.72 -18.32 16.35
C PRO A 52 1.57 -17.72 17.47
N GLY A 53 2.27 -16.62 17.20
CA GLY A 53 3.12 -15.91 18.17
C GLY A 53 2.71 -14.45 18.35
N GLN A 54 3.70 -13.63 18.68
CA GLN A 54 3.54 -12.19 18.87
C GLN A 54 4.19 -11.42 17.71
N ILE A 55 3.58 -10.32 17.29
CA ILE A 55 4.08 -9.43 16.24
C ILE A 55 4.66 -8.18 16.92
N GLY A 56 5.96 -7.94 16.74
CA GLY A 56 6.65 -6.77 17.28
C GLY A 56 7.23 -5.86 16.19
N ASN A 57 7.88 -4.79 16.63
CA ASN A 57 8.65 -3.91 15.74
C ASN A 57 9.72 -4.71 14.99
N GLY A 58 9.86 -4.44 13.70
CA GLY A 58 10.78 -5.13 12.79
C GLY A 58 10.20 -6.36 12.10
N TYR A 59 8.99 -6.81 12.45
CA TYR A 59 8.30 -7.89 11.76
C TYR A 59 8.13 -7.56 10.26
N ALA A 60 8.45 -8.51 9.37
CA ALA A 60 8.51 -8.26 7.92
C ALA A 60 7.71 -9.29 7.11
N PRO A 61 6.37 -9.27 7.20
CA PRO A 61 5.50 -10.15 6.43
C PRO A 61 5.34 -9.68 4.98
N VAL A 62 4.64 -10.46 4.18
CA VAL A 62 4.22 -10.06 2.83
C VAL A 62 2.84 -9.43 2.88
N LEU A 63 2.68 -8.27 2.23
CA LEU A 63 1.39 -7.61 2.06
C LEU A 63 0.85 -7.85 0.67
N ASP A 64 -0.41 -8.27 0.65
CA ASP A 64 -1.25 -8.27 -0.54
C ASP A 64 -2.15 -7.05 -0.51
N CYS A 65 -1.81 -6.07 -1.33
CA CYS A 65 -2.63 -4.89 -1.56
C CYS A 65 -2.99 -4.82 -3.04
N HIS A 66 -4.28 -4.99 -3.36
CA HIS A 66 -4.78 -5.11 -4.72
C HIS A 66 -4.09 -6.23 -5.51
N THR A 67 -3.09 -5.89 -6.32
CA THR A 67 -2.30 -6.83 -7.14
C THR A 67 -0.83 -6.85 -6.76
N CYS A 68 -0.43 -6.07 -5.77
CA CYS A 68 0.93 -6.02 -5.25
C CYS A 68 1.10 -7.08 -4.17
N HIS A 69 2.12 -7.93 -4.32
CA HIS A 69 2.59 -8.91 -3.34
C HIS A 69 4.02 -8.55 -2.93
N ILE A 70 4.17 -7.77 -1.86
CA ILE A 70 5.46 -7.14 -1.48
C ILE A 70 5.71 -7.30 0.02
N ALA A 71 6.95 -7.62 0.40
CA ALA A 71 7.36 -7.65 1.80
C ALA A 71 7.40 -6.23 2.39
N VAL A 72 6.83 -6.05 3.58
CA VAL A 72 6.73 -4.74 4.24
C VAL A 72 7.16 -4.88 5.69
N LYS A 73 8.03 -3.98 6.14
CA LYS A 73 8.51 -3.96 7.53
C LYS A 73 7.52 -3.18 8.40
N PHE A 74 7.11 -3.77 9.50
CA PHE A 74 6.39 -3.11 10.59
C PHE A 74 7.44 -2.29 11.34
N ALA A 75 7.55 -1.01 10.99
CA ALA A 75 8.59 -0.15 11.55
C ALA A 75 8.29 0.14 13.02
N GLU A 76 7.06 0.59 13.30
CA GLU A 76 6.63 1.03 14.62
C GLU A 76 5.17 0.64 14.86
N LEU A 77 4.90 -0.01 15.99
CA LEU A 77 3.56 -0.17 16.55
C LEU A 77 3.20 1.11 17.31
N VAL A 78 2.34 1.94 16.73
CA VAL A 78 2.05 3.30 17.25
C VAL A 78 1.12 3.24 18.46
N VAL A 79 -0.01 2.56 18.31
CA VAL A 79 -1.01 2.47 19.38
C VAL A 79 -1.85 1.22 19.20
N LYS A 80 -2.13 0.53 20.30
CA LYS A 80 -3.10 -0.54 20.39
C LYS A 80 -4.49 0.05 20.57
N ILE A 81 -5.46 -0.46 19.82
CA ILE A 81 -6.84 0.02 19.85
C ILE A 81 -7.80 -1.13 20.09
N ASP A 82 -8.97 -0.80 20.63
CA ASP A 82 -10.09 -1.72 20.66
C ASP A 82 -10.67 -1.92 19.26
N ARG A 83 -10.84 -3.18 18.86
CA ARG A 83 -11.29 -3.55 17.50
C ARG A 83 -12.70 -3.03 17.17
N ARG A 84 -13.58 -2.88 18.16
CA ARG A 84 -15.01 -2.54 17.94
C ARG A 84 -15.25 -1.05 18.04
N THR A 85 -14.64 -0.41 19.02
CA THR A 85 -14.86 0.99 19.37
C THR A 85 -13.81 1.93 18.80
N GLY A 86 -12.65 1.41 18.41
CA GLY A 86 -11.52 2.21 17.91
C GLY A 86 -10.83 3.06 18.98
N LYS A 87 -11.18 2.90 20.25
CA LYS A 87 -10.56 3.63 21.35
C LYS A 87 -9.13 3.14 21.58
N GLU A 88 -8.24 4.07 21.89
CA GLU A 88 -6.85 3.78 22.26
C GLU A 88 -6.82 3.04 23.61
N LEU A 89 -6.08 1.93 23.65
CA LEU A 89 -5.88 1.12 24.85
C LEU A 89 -4.48 1.32 25.42
N GLU A 90 -3.45 1.30 24.56
CA GLU A 90 -2.05 1.36 24.96
C GLU A 90 -1.24 2.05 23.86
N LYS A 91 -0.47 3.07 24.23
CA LYS A 91 0.47 3.75 23.31
C LYS A 91 1.77 2.98 23.24
N GLU A 92 2.32 2.85 22.03
CA GLU A 92 3.59 2.17 21.75
C GLU A 92 3.68 0.75 22.35
N PRO A 93 2.74 -0.17 22.02
CA PRO A 93 2.76 -1.52 22.55
C PRO A 93 4.01 -2.27 22.06
N LYS A 94 4.62 -3.09 22.94
CA LYS A 94 5.80 -3.89 22.57
C LYS A 94 5.48 -4.97 21.53
N PHE A 95 4.27 -5.51 21.57
CA PHE A 95 3.81 -6.54 20.63
C PHE A 95 2.28 -6.53 20.47
N LEU A 96 1.80 -7.04 19.34
CA LEU A 96 0.41 -7.35 19.07
C LEU A 96 0.22 -8.88 18.99
N LYS A 97 -0.86 -9.41 19.56
CA LYS A 97 -1.22 -10.84 19.50
C LYS A 97 -2.55 -11.04 18.78
N ASN A 98 -2.92 -12.30 18.54
CA ASN A 98 -4.20 -12.68 17.93
C ASN A 98 -5.38 -11.98 18.63
N GLY A 99 -6.24 -11.32 17.85
CA GLY A 99 -7.41 -10.58 18.30
C GLY A 99 -7.15 -9.09 18.56
N ASP A 100 -5.88 -8.68 18.70
CA ASP A 100 -5.54 -7.28 18.92
C ASP A 100 -5.70 -6.45 17.63
N ALA A 101 -6.05 -5.19 17.80
CA ALA A 101 -6.00 -4.19 16.75
C ALA A 101 -5.03 -3.08 17.13
N GLY A 102 -4.41 -2.45 16.13
CA GLY A 102 -3.50 -1.35 16.38
C GLY A 102 -3.21 -0.52 15.13
N PHE A 103 -2.69 0.67 15.34
CA PHE A 103 -2.08 1.46 14.27
C PHE A 103 -0.60 1.12 14.17
N VAL A 104 -0.16 0.85 12.95
CA VAL A 104 1.21 0.42 12.66
C VAL A 104 1.75 1.25 11.52
N LYS A 105 2.95 1.82 11.72
CA LYS A 105 3.74 2.46 10.67
C LYS A 105 4.50 1.38 9.91
N MET A 106 4.30 1.35 8.61
CA MET A 106 4.81 0.32 7.71
C MET A 106 5.72 0.92 6.65
N VAL A 107 6.80 0.21 6.33
CA VAL A 107 7.77 0.63 5.31
C VAL A 107 7.93 -0.49 4.28
N PRO A 108 7.57 -0.25 3.01
CA PRO A 108 7.69 -1.27 1.98
C PRO A 108 9.16 -1.50 1.60
N THR A 109 9.54 -2.76 1.40
CA THR A 109 10.93 -3.13 1.02
C THR A 109 11.24 -2.89 -0.45
N LYS A 110 10.20 -2.87 -1.30
CA LYS A 110 10.26 -2.54 -2.73
C LYS A 110 9.32 -1.38 -3.03
N PRO A 111 9.54 -0.62 -4.11
CA PRO A 111 8.61 0.44 -4.52
C PRO A 111 7.17 -0.08 -4.62
N MET A 112 6.27 0.56 -3.89
CA MET A 112 4.87 0.19 -3.78
C MET A 112 4.01 1.44 -3.88
N CYS A 113 2.90 1.35 -4.60
CA CYS A 113 1.90 2.40 -4.67
C CYS A 113 0.69 1.97 -3.84
N VAL A 114 0.37 2.76 -2.82
CA VAL A 114 -0.79 2.56 -1.96
C VAL A 114 -1.47 3.90 -1.71
N GLU A 115 -2.76 3.86 -1.41
CA GLU A 115 -3.53 5.06 -1.12
C GLU A 115 -4.32 4.89 0.18
N THR A 116 -4.77 6.00 0.75
CA THR A 116 -5.63 5.94 1.92
C THR A 116 -6.95 5.25 1.56
N PHE A 117 -7.48 4.47 2.50
CA PHE A 117 -8.74 3.76 2.31
C PHE A 117 -9.91 4.72 2.00
N ALA A 118 -9.90 5.92 2.59
CA ALA A 118 -10.93 6.92 2.34
C ALA A 118 -10.87 7.49 0.91
N GLN A 119 -9.67 7.65 0.35
CA GLN A 119 -9.51 8.21 -0.99
C GLN A 119 -9.70 7.17 -2.09
N TYR A 120 -9.13 5.98 -1.91
CA TYR A 120 -9.23 4.90 -2.90
C TYR A 120 -9.31 3.54 -2.21
N PRO A 121 -10.52 3.08 -1.84
CA PRO A 121 -10.73 1.84 -1.10
C PRO A 121 -10.00 0.60 -1.64
N PRO A 122 -9.91 0.36 -2.97
CA PRO A 122 -9.21 -0.81 -3.51
C PRO A 122 -7.69 -0.83 -3.28
N LEU A 123 -7.03 0.33 -3.16
CA LEU A 123 -5.58 0.44 -2.87
C LEU A 123 -5.28 0.72 -1.39
N GLY A 124 -6.32 0.84 -0.56
CA GLY A 124 -6.22 1.09 0.87
C GLY A 124 -6.55 -0.13 1.74
N ARG A 125 -6.97 -1.26 1.16
CA ARG A 125 -7.17 -2.53 1.87
C ARG A 125 -6.04 -3.49 1.55
N PHE A 126 -5.55 -4.20 2.57
CA PHE A 126 -4.54 -5.21 2.37
C PHE A 126 -4.71 -6.39 3.33
N ALA A 127 -4.22 -7.54 2.89
CA ALA A 127 -4.02 -8.71 3.72
C ALA A 127 -2.53 -8.84 4.04
N VAL A 128 -2.21 -9.19 5.28
CA VAL A 128 -0.87 -9.52 5.73
C VAL A 128 -0.76 -11.03 5.73
N ARG A 129 0.21 -11.56 4.99
CA ARG A 129 0.47 -12.98 4.89
C ARG A 129 1.84 -13.34 5.43
N ASP A 130 1.86 -14.45 6.14
CA ASP A 130 3.07 -15.08 6.64
C ASP A 130 2.80 -16.59 6.78
N MET A 131 3.82 -17.43 6.65
CA MET A 131 3.68 -18.89 6.70
C MET A 131 2.55 -19.45 5.79
N ARG A 132 2.33 -18.83 4.62
CA ARG A 132 1.25 -19.17 3.66
C ARG A 132 -0.18 -19.00 4.19
N GLN A 133 -0.37 -18.28 5.27
CA GLN A 133 -1.67 -17.96 5.85
C GLN A 133 -1.86 -16.45 6.02
N THR A 134 -3.11 -16.01 6.10
CA THR A 134 -3.42 -14.60 6.43
C THR A 134 -3.34 -14.42 7.94
N VAL A 135 -2.34 -13.67 8.39
CA VAL A 135 -2.08 -13.43 9.81
C VAL A 135 -2.71 -12.13 10.33
N ALA A 136 -2.96 -11.17 9.44
CA ALA A 136 -3.66 -9.93 9.77
C ALA A 136 -4.35 -9.34 8.54
N VAL A 137 -5.30 -8.44 8.77
CA VAL A 137 -5.92 -7.62 7.74
C VAL A 137 -5.82 -6.15 8.15
N GLY A 138 -5.72 -5.25 7.19
CA GLY A 138 -5.54 -3.85 7.49
C GLY A 138 -6.15 -2.89 6.48
N VAL A 139 -6.32 -1.66 6.96
CA VAL A 139 -6.74 -0.52 6.15
C VAL A 139 -5.76 0.64 6.33
N ILE A 140 -5.36 1.25 5.23
CA ILE A 140 -4.41 2.35 5.20
C ILE A 140 -5.13 3.64 5.57
N LYS A 141 -4.57 4.37 6.55
CA LYS A 141 -5.16 5.60 7.10
C LYS A 141 -4.40 6.83 6.65
N ALA A 142 -3.07 6.73 6.56
CA ALA A 142 -2.20 7.79 6.07
C ALA A 142 -1.06 7.20 5.24
N VAL A 143 -0.58 7.94 4.24
CA VAL A 143 0.55 7.54 3.38
C VAL A 143 1.52 8.71 3.28
N GLU A 144 2.77 8.48 3.63
CA GLU A 144 3.89 9.38 3.35
C GLU A 144 4.45 9.01 1.97
N LYS A 145 4.43 9.95 1.03
CA LYS A 145 4.84 9.71 -0.37
C LYS A 145 6.27 10.21 -0.57
N LYS A 146 7.10 9.44 -1.26
CA LYS A 146 8.44 9.92 -1.64
C LYS A 146 8.28 11.00 -2.70
N GLU A 147 8.81 12.18 -2.42
CA GLU A 147 9.04 13.17 -3.45
C GLU A 147 10.20 12.69 -4.33
N LYS A 148 9.93 12.45 -5.61
CA LYS A 148 10.98 12.28 -6.62
C LYS A 148 10.71 13.29 -7.73
N GLU A 149 11.55 14.32 -7.82
CA GLU A 149 11.71 15.08 -9.04
C GLU A 149 12.00 14.10 -10.18
N GLY A 150 11.05 13.94 -11.10
CA GLY A 150 11.26 13.09 -12.25
C GLY A 150 12.35 13.71 -13.12
N LYS A 151 13.44 12.98 -13.37
CA LYS A 151 14.31 13.29 -14.51
C LYS A 151 13.47 13.29 -15.78
N VAL A 152 13.16 14.49 -16.28
CA VAL A 152 12.47 14.69 -17.55
C VAL A 152 13.38 14.14 -18.65
N THR A 153 12.89 13.19 -19.44
CA THR A 153 13.65 12.68 -20.57
C THR A 153 13.71 13.73 -21.68
N LYS A 154 14.83 13.83 -22.40
CA LYS A 154 15.00 14.79 -23.52
C LYS A 154 13.89 14.66 -24.58
N ALA A 155 13.26 13.49 -24.70
CA ALA A 155 12.12 13.26 -25.59
C ALA A 155 10.83 13.97 -25.13
N ALA A 156 10.62 14.12 -23.81
CA ALA A 156 9.47 14.84 -23.27
C ALA A 156 9.61 16.36 -23.44
N MET A 157 10.84 16.90 -23.37
CA MET A 157 11.11 18.33 -23.65
C MET A 157 10.84 18.71 -25.11
N LYS A 158 11.06 17.80 -26.07
CA LYS A 158 10.87 18.09 -27.51
C LYS A 158 9.41 18.14 -27.96
N LYS A 159 8.44 17.67 -27.17
CA LYS A 159 7.01 17.67 -27.55
C LYS A 159 6.22 18.90 -27.07
N GLY A 160 6.79 19.75 -26.21
CA GLY A 160 6.15 20.99 -25.73
C GLY A 160 6.44 22.23 -26.57
N GLY A 161 7.28 22.10 -27.60
CA GLY A 161 7.62 23.18 -28.53
C GLY A 161 7.14 22.86 -29.95
N LYS A 162 5.84 22.94 -30.17
CA LYS A 162 5.21 23.23 -31.46
C LYS A 162 3.86 23.88 -31.22
#